data_AF-A0A9P2UNV9-F1
#
_entry.id   AF-A0A9P2UNV9-F1
#
_cell.length_a   1.000
_cell.length_b   1.000
_cell.length_c   1.000
_cell.angle_alpha   90.00
_cell.angle_beta   90.00
_cell.angle_gamma   90.00
#
_symmetry.space_group_name_H-M   'P 1'
#
loop_
_entity.id
_entity.type
_entity.pdbx_description
1 polymer ?
#
loop_
_entity_poly.entity_id
_entity_poly.type
_entity_poly.pdbx_seq_one_letter_code
_entity_poly.pdbx_strand_id
1 'polypeptide(L)'
;GGVTGGVGGDNPLGVVTDIIGGVTGGIIGGGTSPISPVIDVVQGGIDILQGVESLKTEIINTGIDTVADTIIGVLPQAEHPVSEIADLGTLTFETSRDTVNGALEVVSDLVGGDIQGATESATGILDTLITNGTTATGIVTGVVGSVTDVIGGVTGGVDGNPLEVITDIIGGVTGGIGG
;
A
#
# COMPACT_ATOMS: atom_id res chain seq x y z
N GLY A 1 -40.69 -1.91 -53.84
CA GLY A 1 -41.43 -3.17 -53.63
C GLY A 1 -40.70 -3.98 -52.57
N GLY A 2 -41.34 -4.60 -51.60
CA GLY A 2 -42.74 -4.61 -51.25
C GLY A 2 -42.88 -4.66 -49.73
N VAL A 3 -43.77 -3.83 -49.20
CA VAL A 3 -44.52 -4.12 -47.98
C VAL A 3 -45.91 -4.46 -48.48
N THR A 4 -46.11 -5.73 -48.83
CA THR A 4 -47.41 -6.26 -49.24
C THR A 4 -47.58 -7.64 -48.62
N GLY A 5 -48.39 -7.67 -47.55
CA GLY A 5 -48.89 -8.88 -46.89
C GLY A 5 -48.94 -8.67 -45.37
N GLY A 6 -50.06 -8.37 -44.72
CA GLY A 6 -51.41 -8.13 -45.21
C GLY A 6 -52.12 -7.21 -44.23
N VAL A 7 -52.80 -6.19 -44.75
CA VAL A 7 -53.85 -5.46 -44.03
C VAL A 7 -55.13 -6.30 -44.09
N GLY A 8 -55.12 -7.42 -43.39
CA GLY A 8 -56.29 -8.24 -43.10
C GLY A 8 -56.45 -8.25 -41.60
N GLY A 9 -57.60 -7.82 -41.10
CA GLY A 9 -57.81 -7.61 -39.67
C GLY A 9 -57.55 -8.88 -38.88
N ASP A 10 -56.38 -8.95 -38.24
CA ASP A 10 -56.01 -10.03 -37.35
C ASP A 10 -55.12 -9.45 -36.26
N ASN A 11 -55.49 -9.79 -35.02
CA ASN A 11 -54.80 -9.63 -33.75
C ASN A 11 -53.49 -8.79 -33.79
N PRO A 12 -53.40 -7.68 -33.02
CA PRO A 12 -52.15 -6.92 -32.85
C PRO A 12 -50.91 -7.79 -32.54
N LEU A 13 -51.12 -8.97 -31.95
CA LEU A 13 -50.06 -9.95 -31.71
C LEU A 13 -49.44 -10.53 -32.99
N GLY A 14 -50.14 -10.61 -34.13
CA GLY A 14 -49.58 -11.09 -35.40
C GLY A 14 -48.49 -10.17 -35.94
N VAL A 15 -48.75 -8.85 -35.93
CA VAL A 15 -47.76 -7.83 -36.30
C VAL A 15 -46.55 -7.85 -35.36
N VAL A 16 -46.80 -7.98 -34.05
CA VAL A 16 -45.73 -8.13 -33.06
C VAL A 16 -44.92 -9.40 -33.32
N THR A 17 -45.57 -10.51 -33.66
CA THR A 17 -44.91 -11.78 -33.98
C THR A 17 -44.08 -11.68 -35.24
N ASP A 18 -44.53 -10.98 -36.28
CA ASP A 18 -43.79 -10.76 -37.51
C ASP A 18 -42.58 -9.83 -37.31
N ILE A 19 -42.72 -8.78 -36.48
CA ILE A 19 -41.61 -7.89 -36.12
C ILE A 19 -40.56 -8.65 -35.31
N ILE A 20 -40.98 -9.41 -34.29
CA ILE A 20 -40.07 -10.23 -33.47
C ILE A 20 -39.41 -11.31 -34.34
N GLY A 21 -40.18 -11.99 -35.18
CA GLY A 21 -39.69 -13.01 -36.10
C GLY A 21 -38.72 -12.47 -37.15
N GLY A 22 -38.89 -11.22 -37.61
CA GLY A 22 -37.94 -10.56 -38.50
C GLY A 22 -36.62 -10.17 -37.81
N VAL A 23 -36.71 -9.64 -36.58
CA VAL A 23 -35.54 -9.25 -35.77
C VAL A 23 -34.76 -10.47 -35.28
N THR A 24 -35.45 -11.55 -34.89
CA THR A 24 -34.85 -12.83 -34.47
C THR A 24 -34.48 -13.71 -35.67
N GLY A 25 -35.20 -13.65 -36.78
CA GLY A 25 -34.96 -14.46 -37.98
C GLY A 25 -33.70 -14.06 -38.73
N GLY A 26 -33.31 -12.78 -38.69
CA GLY A 26 -32.00 -12.32 -39.15
C GLY A 26 -30.83 -12.87 -38.33
N ILE A 27 -31.08 -13.46 -37.16
CA ILE A 27 -30.06 -14.04 -36.27
C ILE A 27 -29.80 -15.51 -36.58
N ILE A 28 -30.75 -16.24 -37.17
CA ILE A 28 -30.66 -17.70 -37.35
C ILE A 28 -30.69 -18.11 -38.85
N GLY A 29 -30.96 -17.18 -39.77
CA GLY A 29 -31.07 -17.44 -41.20
C GLY A 29 -30.02 -16.72 -42.05
N GLY A 30 -28.75 -17.10 -41.95
CA GLY A 30 -27.72 -16.88 -43.00
C GLY A 30 -27.36 -15.45 -43.40
N GLY A 31 -27.98 -14.42 -42.82
CA GLY A 31 -27.55 -13.02 -42.87
C GLY A 31 -26.83 -12.65 -41.57
N THR A 32 -25.86 -11.74 -41.62
CA THR A 32 -25.24 -11.23 -40.39
C THR A 32 -26.32 -10.57 -39.55
N SER A 33 -26.54 -11.07 -38.32
CA SER A 33 -27.42 -10.44 -37.33
C SER A 33 -27.20 -8.92 -37.33
N PRO A 34 -28.24 -8.08 -37.28
CA PRO A 34 -28.05 -6.63 -37.19
C PRO A 34 -27.28 -6.19 -35.93
N ILE A 35 -27.12 -7.09 -34.94
CA ILE A 35 -26.30 -6.91 -33.74
C ILE A 35 -24.89 -7.54 -33.82
N SER A 36 -24.54 -8.23 -34.91
CA SER A 36 -23.22 -8.86 -35.10
C SER A 36 -22.06 -7.86 -34.91
N PRO A 37 -22.11 -6.63 -35.46
CA PRO A 37 -21.05 -5.66 -35.23
C PRO A 37 -20.87 -5.28 -33.75
N VAL A 38 -21.95 -5.34 -32.95
CA VAL A 38 -21.90 -5.08 -31.51
C VAL A 38 -21.24 -6.26 -30.78
N ILE A 39 -21.52 -7.50 -31.20
CA ILE A 39 -20.89 -8.70 -30.64
C ILE A 39 -19.39 -8.68 -30.91
N ASP A 40 -18.95 -8.30 -32.12
CA ASP A 40 -17.53 -8.22 -32.47
C ASP A 40 -16.78 -7.17 -31.62
N VAL A 41 -17.40 -6.01 -31.38
CA VAL A 41 -16.85 -4.97 -30.49
C VAL A 41 -16.79 -5.46 -29.04
N VAL A 42 -17.81 -6.16 -28.56
CA VAL A 42 -17.83 -6.73 -27.21
C VAL A 42 -16.75 -7.80 -27.05
N GLN A 43 -16.59 -8.68 -28.03
CA GLN A 43 -15.56 -9.72 -27.99
C GLN A 43 -14.16 -9.12 -28.07
N GLY A 44 -13.92 -8.13 -28.95
CA GLY A 44 -12.65 -7.40 -28.98
C GLY A 44 -12.37 -6.67 -27.66
N GLY A 45 -13.40 -6.14 -26.99
CA GLY A 45 -13.29 -5.56 -25.65
C GLY A 45 -12.91 -6.59 -24.59
N ILE A 46 -13.45 -7.80 -24.66
CA ILE A 46 -13.09 -8.92 -23.77
C ILE A 46 -11.64 -9.37 -24.01
N ASP A 47 -11.21 -9.47 -25.26
CA ASP A 47 -9.85 -9.87 -25.60
C ASP A 47 -8.82 -8.84 -25.09
N ILE A 48 -9.14 -7.54 -25.22
CA ILE A 48 -8.34 -6.45 -24.63
C ILE A 48 -8.31 -6.56 -23.10
N LEU A 49 -9.46 -6.82 -22.47
CA LEU A 49 -9.55 -6.96 -21.01
C LEU A 49 -8.72 -8.15 -20.50
N GLN A 50 -8.72 -9.26 -21.21
CA GLN A 50 -7.87 -10.42 -20.92
C GLN A 50 -6.39 -10.10 -21.11
N GLY A 51 -6.03 -9.37 -22.17
CA GLY A 51 -4.66 -8.90 -22.40
C GLY A 51 -4.16 -7.97 -21.29
N VAL A 52 -5.04 -7.11 -20.76
CA VAL A 52 -4.75 -6.27 -19.59
C VAL A 52 -4.58 -7.11 -18.32
N GLU A 53 -5.36 -8.18 -18.16
CA GLU A 53 -5.26 -9.07 -17.01
C GLU A 53 -3.98 -9.92 -17.02
N SER A 54 -3.56 -10.40 -18.19
CA SER A 54 -2.26 -11.06 -18.34
C SER A 54 -1.11 -10.08 -18.11
N LEU A 55 -1.20 -8.87 -18.66
CA LEU A 55 -0.17 -7.83 -18.48
C LEU A 55 -0.04 -7.42 -17.01
N LYS A 56 -1.15 -7.28 -16.28
CA LYS A 56 -1.12 -7.03 -14.84
C LYS A 56 -0.30 -8.09 -14.11
N THR A 57 -0.53 -9.37 -14.43
CA THR A 57 0.16 -10.49 -13.79
C THR A 57 1.64 -10.51 -14.16
N GLU A 58 1.97 -10.23 -15.43
CA GLU A 58 3.35 -10.10 -15.91
C GLU A 58 4.08 -8.96 -15.20
N ILE A 59 3.49 -7.76 -15.12
CA ILE A 59 4.07 -6.61 -14.40
C ILE A 59 4.31 -6.97 -12.93
N ILE A 60 3.38 -7.67 -12.27
CA ILE A 60 3.54 -8.10 -10.88
C ILE A 60 4.71 -9.07 -10.76
N ASN A 61 4.77 -10.11 -11.60
CA ASN A 61 5.83 -11.12 -11.54
C ASN A 61 7.20 -10.51 -11.86
N THR A 62 7.31 -9.75 -12.95
CA THR A 62 8.54 -9.03 -13.31
C THR A 62 8.94 -8.02 -12.24
N GLY A 63 7.98 -7.31 -11.64
CA GLY A 63 8.24 -6.39 -10.54
C GLY A 63 8.80 -7.11 -9.30
N ILE A 64 8.22 -8.26 -8.94
CA ILE A 64 8.70 -9.10 -7.84
C ILE A 64 10.10 -9.63 -8.14
N ASP A 65 10.34 -10.18 -9.33
CA ASP A 65 11.65 -10.72 -9.72
C ASP A 65 12.72 -9.62 -9.73
N THR A 66 12.38 -8.44 -10.26
CA THR A 66 13.29 -7.29 -10.27
C THR A 66 13.63 -6.83 -8.85
N VAL A 67 12.65 -6.77 -7.95
CA VAL A 67 12.86 -6.42 -6.54
C VAL A 67 13.66 -7.51 -5.82
N ALA A 68 13.40 -8.78 -6.09
CA ALA A 68 14.14 -9.89 -5.52
C ALA A 68 15.62 -9.85 -5.95
N ASP A 69 15.88 -9.65 -7.24
CA ASP A 69 17.24 -9.59 -7.81
C ASP A 69 17.99 -8.32 -7.38
N THR A 70 17.30 -7.18 -7.24
CA THR A 70 17.95 -5.87 -7.02
C THR A 70 17.93 -5.40 -5.56
N ILE A 71 17.02 -5.89 -4.71
CA ILE A 71 16.85 -5.38 -3.33
C ILE A 71 17.21 -6.44 -2.29
N ILE A 72 16.89 -7.72 -2.48
CA ILE A 72 17.16 -8.76 -1.47
C ILE A 72 18.63 -9.18 -1.45
N GLY A 73 19.35 -9.11 -2.59
CA GLY A 73 20.77 -9.45 -2.66
C GLY A 73 21.73 -8.38 -2.11
N VAL A 74 21.23 -7.17 -1.84
CA VAL A 74 22.03 -5.98 -1.52
C VAL A 74 21.58 -5.28 -0.25
N LEU A 75 20.53 -5.74 0.42
CA LEU A 75 20.13 -5.17 1.71
C LEU A 75 21.13 -5.66 2.77
N PRO A 76 22.04 -4.79 3.27
CA PRO A 76 22.66 -5.11 4.54
C PRO A 76 21.51 -5.16 5.53
N GLN A 77 21.48 -6.19 6.37
CA GLN A 77 20.69 -6.10 7.58
C GLN A 77 21.33 -4.93 8.35
N ALA A 78 20.80 -3.72 8.20
CA ALA A 78 21.10 -2.66 9.13
C ALA A 78 20.66 -3.24 10.46
N GLU A 79 21.63 -3.65 11.25
CA GLU A 79 21.39 -4.24 12.55
C GLU A 79 20.81 -3.14 13.41
N HIS A 80 19.48 -3.14 13.50
CA HIS A 80 18.66 -2.51 14.54
C HIS A 80 17.86 -1.22 14.27
N PRO A 81 18.02 -0.37 13.22
CA PRO A 81 17.24 0.87 13.14
C PRO A 81 15.73 0.63 12.96
N VAL A 82 15.33 -0.43 12.25
CA VAL A 82 13.90 -0.78 12.10
C VAL A 82 13.31 -1.28 13.43
N SER A 83 14.09 -2.04 14.21
CA SER A 83 13.68 -2.50 15.55
C SER A 83 13.58 -1.33 16.52
N GLU A 84 14.58 -0.45 16.53
CA GLU A 84 14.60 0.75 17.35
C GLU A 84 13.46 1.71 17.02
N ILE A 85 13.11 1.87 15.74
CA ILE A 85 11.92 2.65 15.35
C ILE A 85 10.63 1.99 15.85
N ALA A 86 10.54 0.66 15.85
CA ALA A 86 9.38 -0.05 16.40
C ALA A 86 9.30 0.09 17.93
N ASP A 87 10.44 0.05 18.63
CA ASP A 87 10.53 0.30 20.07
C ASP A 87 10.13 1.75 20.39
N LEU A 88 10.54 2.73 19.57
CA LEU A 88 10.12 4.13 19.71
C LEU A 88 8.61 4.29 19.53
N GLY A 89 8.03 3.59 18.56
CA GLY A 89 6.59 3.55 18.33
C GLY A 89 5.83 2.98 19.54
N THR A 90 6.33 1.87 20.09
CA THR A 90 5.78 1.24 21.30
C THR A 90 5.86 2.18 22.50
N LEU A 91 7.04 2.76 22.75
CA LEU A 91 7.27 3.72 23.82
C LEU A 91 6.37 4.95 23.71
N THR A 92 6.15 5.46 22.49
CA THR A 92 5.26 6.61 22.25
C THR A 92 3.81 6.27 22.60
N PHE A 93 3.35 5.07 22.24
CA PHE A 93 2.00 4.60 22.55
C PHE A 93 1.81 4.39 24.06
N GLU A 94 2.78 3.78 24.74
CA GLU A 94 2.77 3.60 26.20
C GLU A 94 2.80 4.95 26.92
N THR A 95 3.69 5.87 26.50
CA THR A 95 3.74 7.24 27.04
C THR A 95 2.39 7.95 26.90
N SER A 96 1.77 7.87 25.73
CA SER A 96 0.46 8.48 25.49
C SER A 96 -0.62 7.86 26.38
N ARG A 97 -0.65 6.53 26.48
CA ARG A 97 -1.61 5.81 27.33
C ARG A 97 -1.47 6.20 28.80
N ASP A 98 -0.25 6.19 29.31
CA ASP A 98 0.03 6.41 30.73
C ASP A 98 -0.19 7.89 31.09
N THR A 99 0.15 8.82 30.19
CA THR A 99 -0.18 10.25 30.33
C THR A 99 -1.68 10.50 30.35
N VAL A 100 -2.45 9.84 29.48
CA VAL A 100 -3.91 9.98 29.44
C VAL A 100 -4.55 9.42 30.71
N ASN A 101 -4.10 8.25 31.17
CA ASN A 101 -4.59 7.65 32.42
C ASN A 101 -4.27 8.54 33.62
N GLY A 102 -3.03 9.05 33.72
CA GLY A 102 -2.64 10.00 34.75
C GLY A 102 -3.46 11.30 34.68
N ALA A 103 -3.69 11.84 33.49
CA ALA A 103 -4.49 13.06 33.32
C ALA A 103 -5.96 12.84 33.75
N LEU A 104 -6.53 11.66 33.47
CA LEU A 104 -7.86 11.31 33.93
C LEU A 104 -7.91 11.17 35.45
N GLU A 105 -6.86 10.65 36.08
CA GLU A 105 -6.72 10.58 37.53
C GLU A 105 -6.64 11.98 38.16
N VAL A 106 -5.82 12.88 37.59
CA VAL A 106 -5.77 14.30 38.01
C VAL A 106 -7.16 14.95 37.99
N VAL A 107 -7.91 14.75 36.90
CA VAL A 107 -9.27 15.29 36.79
C VAL A 107 -10.21 14.65 37.80
N SER A 108 -10.13 13.32 37.99
CA SER A 108 -10.94 12.57 38.95
C SER A 108 -10.72 13.08 40.38
N ASP A 109 -9.47 13.24 40.78
CA ASP A 109 -9.10 13.70 42.13
C ASP A 109 -9.51 15.15 42.35
N LEU A 110 -9.32 16.02 41.35
CA LEU A 110 -9.75 17.42 41.44
C LEU A 110 -11.27 17.54 41.58
N VAL A 111 -12.05 16.74 40.82
CA VAL A 111 -13.52 16.69 40.94
C VAL A 111 -13.94 16.09 42.29
N GLY A 112 -13.17 15.13 42.82
CA GLY A 112 -13.33 14.57 44.15
C GLY A 112 -12.95 15.51 45.30
N GLY A 113 -12.30 16.64 45.00
CA GLY A 113 -11.81 17.62 45.98
C GLY A 113 -10.44 17.27 46.58
N ASP A 114 -9.74 16.27 46.06
CA ASP A 114 -8.41 15.86 46.49
C ASP A 114 -7.31 16.53 45.66
N ILE A 115 -6.86 17.69 46.12
CA ILE A 115 -5.78 18.45 45.47
C ILE A 115 -4.43 17.75 45.63
N GLN A 116 -4.23 16.98 46.71
CA GLN A 116 -2.98 16.28 46.95
C GLN A 116 -2.84 15.10 45.97
N GLY A 117 -3.88 14.26 45.85
CA GLY A 117 -3.93 13.18 44.86
C GLY A 117 -3.75 13.71 43.42
N ALA A 118 -4.48 14.78 43.06
CA ALA A 118 -4.32 15.41 41.75
C ALA A 118 -2.88 15.92 41.49
N THR A 119 -2.18 16.38 42.53
CA THR A 119 -0.79 16.81 42.42
C THR A 119 0.14 15.61 42.25
N GLU A 120 -0.08 14.52 42.99
CA GLU A 120 0.67 13.27 42.88
C GLU A 120 0.56 12.69 41.47
N SER A 121 -0.65 12.54 40.93
CA SER A 121 -0.85 12.07 39.54
C SER A 121 -0.21 12.99 38.52
N ALA A 122 -0.29 14.32 38.70
CA ALA A 122 0.38 15.27 37.81
C ALA A 122 1.91 15.13 37.83
N THR A 123 2.50 14.87 39.01
CA THR A 123 3.94 14.55 39.11
C THR A 123 4.29 13.20 38.50
N GLY A 124 3.40 12.20 38.60
CA GLY A 124 3.57 10.90 37.95
C GLY A 124 3.55 10.99 36.42
N ILE A 125 2.69 11.85 35.86
CA ILE A 125 2.72 12.19 34.42
C ILE A 125 4.08 12.78 34.06
N LEU A 126 4.56 13.77 34.83
CA LEU A 126 5.85 14.41 34.57
C LEU A 126 7.01 13.40 34.60
N ASP A 127 7.03 12.50 35.57
CA ASP A 127 8.04 11.44 35.68
C ASP A 127 8.00 10.49 34.49
N THR A 128 6.79 10.12 34.04
CA THR A 128 6.59 9.32 32.81
C THR A 128 7.15 10.04 31.59
N LEU A 129 6.83 11.31 31.40
CA LEU A 129 7.31 12.09 30.25
C LEU A 129 8.84 12.24 30.26
N ILE A 130 9.44 12.48 31.43
CA ILE A 130 10.89 12.61 31.56
C ILE A 130 11.56 11.28 31.27
N THR A 131 11.14 10.20 31.95
CA THR A 131 11.72 8.87 31.78
C THR A 131 11.60 8.42 30.33
N ASN A 132 10.39 8.46 29.76
CA ASN A 132 10.18 8.04 28.38
C ASN A 132 10.84 8.98 27.37
N GLY A 133 10.93 10.28 27.66
CA GLY A 133 11.70 11.23 26.86
C GLY A 133 13.19 10.91 26.82
N THR A 134 13.77 10.49 27.94
CA THR A 134 15.17 10.04 27.99
C THR A 134 15.38 8.72 27.23
N THR A 135 14.47 7.76 27.37
CA THR A 135 14.49 6.50 26.61
C THR A 135 14.36 6.76 25.11
N ALA A 136 13.41 7.61 24.70
CA ALA A 136 13.21 7.99 23.31
C ALA A 136 14.46 8.68 22.72
N THR A 137 15.13 9.51 23.50
CA THR A 137 16.41 10.12 23.09
C THR A 137 17.46 9.06 22.83
N GLY A 138 17.60 8.06 23.72
CA GLY A 138 18.52 6.94 23.54
C GLY A 138 18.25 6.16 22.26
N ILE A 139 16.98 5.84 21.98
CA ILE A 139 16.56 5.17 20.76
C ILE A 139 16.88 6.01 19.52
N VAL A 140 16.53 7.30 19.51
CA VAL A 140 16.83 8.19 18.38
C VAL A 140 18.33 8.32 18.14
N THR A 141 19.14 8.37 19.20
CA THR A 141 20.61 8.39 19.05
C THR A 141 21.17 7.09 18.48
N GLY A 142 20.57 5.94 18.82
CA GLY A 142 20.91 4.65 18.20
C GLY A 142 20.65 4.66 16.70
N VAL A 143 19.42 5.02 16.31
CA VAL A 143 19.00 5.09 14.90
C VAL A 143 19.89 6.05 14.10
N VAL A 144 20.16 7.24 14.65
CA VAL A 144 21.03 8.23 14.00
C VAL A 144 22.47 7.72 13.89
N GLY A 145 22.98 7.00 14.89
CA GLY A 145 24.27 6.32 14.84
C GLY A 145 24.35 5.34 13.67
N SER A 146 23.42 4.39 13.61
CA SER A 146 23.38 3.39 12.53
C SER A 146 23.27 4.02 11.14
N VAL A 147 22.45 5.06 10.98
CA VAL A 147 22.33 5.78 9.70
C VAL A 147 23.62 6.52 9.35
N THR A 148 24.28 7.13 10.34
CA THR A 148 25.56 7.82 10.13
C THR A 148 26.66 6.84 9.74
N ASP A 149 26.66 5.63 10.29
CA ASP A 149 27.61 4.58 9.92
C ASP A 149 27.41 4.13 8.46
N VAL A 150 26.15 3.93 8.03
CA VAL A 150 25.82 3.60 6.63
C VAL A 150 26.25 4.72 5.68
N ILE A 151 25.92 5.97 6.01
CA ILE A 151 26.31 7.14 5.19
C ILE A 151 27.84 7.31 5.20
N GLY A 152 28.50 7.11 6.34
CA GLY A 152 29.94 7.18 6.49
C GLY A 152 30.66 6.15 5.62
N GLY A 153 30.15 4.92 5.54
CA GLY A 153 30.65 3.90 4.62
C GLY A 153 30.46 4.27 3.14
N VAL A 154 29.30 4.84 2.78
CA VAL A 154 28.98 5.23 1.39
C VAL A 154 29.73 6.49 0.93
N THR A 155 29.90 7.47 1.84
CA THR A 155 30.53 8.76 1.53
C THR A 155 32.02 8.79 1.84
N GLY A 156 32.55 7.84 2.61
CA GLY A 156 33.98 7.77 2.96
C GLY A 156 34.91 7.69 1.74
N GLY A 157 34.41 7.19 0.60
CA GLY A 157 35.19 7.12 -0.63
C GLY A 157 35.10 8.35 -1.54
N VAL A 158 34.25 9.35 -1.28
CA VAL A 158 33.97 10.45 -2.23
C VAL A 158 35.13 11.45 -2.38
N ASP A 159 36.08 11.45 -1.44
CA ASP A 159 37.34 12.21 -1.53
C ASP A 159 38.44 11.42 -2.28
N GLY A 160 38.16 10.16 -2.65
CA GLY A 160 39.05 9.23 -3.32
C GLY A 160 38.75 9.01 -4.81
N ASN A 161 39.56 8.16 -5.46
CA ASN A 161 39.33 7.70 -6.83
C ASN A 161 37.92 7.04 -6.92
N PRO A 162 37.13 7.21 -8.02
CA PRO A 162 35.85 6.52 -8.20
C PRO A 162 35.86 5.00 -7.90
N LEU A 163 36.99 4.32 -8.07
CA LEU A 163 37.16 2.91 -7.71
C LEU A 163 37.25 2.67 -6.18
N GLU A 164 37.78 3.63 -5.43
CA GLU A 164 37.79 3.64 -3.96
C GLU A 164 36.36 3.86 -3.44
N VAL A 165 35.61 4.81 -4.01
CA VAL A 165 34.16 4.96 -3.76
C VAL A 165 33.41 3.64 -3.95
N ILE A 166 33.66 2.95 -5.08
CA ILE A 166 32.99 1.67 -5.35
C ILE A 166 33.44 0.60 -4.35
N THR A 167 34.73 0.57 -3.98
CA THR A 167 35.27 -0.40 -3.01
C THR A 167 34.74 -0.14 -1.61
N ASP A 168 34.56 1.12 -1.21
CA ASP A 168 34.00 1.54 0.07
C ASP A 168 32.49 1.34 0.12
N ILE A 169 31.76 1.57 -0.98
CA ILE A 169 30.33 1.22 -1.08
C ILE A 169 30.16 -0.29 -0.95
N ILE A 170 30.95 -1.09 -1.67
CA ILE A 170 30.91 -2.56 -1.56
C ILE A 170 31.36 -2.98 -0.16
N GLY A 171 32.40 -2.36 0.40
CA GLY A 171 32.97 -2.63 1.72
C GLY A 171 32.04 -2.26 2.87
N GLY A 172 31.28 -1.17 2.76
CA GLY A 172 30.27 -0.74 3.73
C GLY A 172 29.01 -1.62 3.66
N VAL A 173 28.58 -2.01 2.46
CA VAL A 173 27.51 -3.00 2.27
C VAL A 173 27.92 -4.39 2.77
N THR A 174 29.21 -4.75 2.67
CA THR A 174 29.74 -6.05 3.14
C THR A 174 30.27 -6.07 4.57
N GLY A 175 30.64 -4.92 5.14
CA GLY A 175 31.14 -4.77 6.50
C GLY A 175 30.04 -4.69 7.55
N GLY A 176 28.84 -4.22 7.17
CA GLY A 176 27.66 -4.27 8.04
C GLY A 176 27.04 -5.66 8.22
N ILE A 177 27.57 -6.70 7.56
CA ILE A 177 27.05 -8.09 7.62
C ILE A 177 27.81 -8.97 8.63
N GLY A 178 28.79 -8.43 9.36
CA GLY A 178 29.63 -9.19 10.29
C GLY A 178 29.84 -8.54 11.65
N GLY A 179 28.99 -7.56 12.01
CA GLY A 179 28.92 -6.95 13.35
C GLY A 179 28.20 -7.84 14.34
#